data_AF-A0A381W5X7-F1
#
_entry.id   AF-A0A381W5X7-F1
#
_cell.length_a   1.000
_cell.length_b   1.000
_cell.length_c   1.000
_cell.angle_alpha   90.00
_cell.angle_beta   90.00
_cell.angle_gamma   90.00
#
_symmetry.space_group_name_H-M   'P 1'
#
loop_
_entity.id
_entity.type
_entity.pdbx_description
1 polymer ?
#
loop_
_entity_poly.entity_id
_entity_poly.type
_entity_poly.pdbx_seq_one_letter_code
_entity_poly.pdbx_strand_id
1 'polypeptide(L)' 'MSTVQTLMKRYPLLSVMLLVPFTLVFIMALFSLIIEIILPAVISFWLAGWIYTVLVGQPWIRNIYEPFWFIRTG' A
#
# COMPACT_ATOMS: atom_id res chain seq x y z
N MET A 1 -16.59 -18.20 32.55
CA MET A 1 -16.56 -18.07 31.08
C MET A 1 -17.62 -17.06 30.67
N SER A 2 -17.32 -16.14 29.75
CA SER A 2 -18.32 -15.17 29.30
C SER A 2 -19.38 -15.86 28.42
N THR A 3 -20.64 -15.43 28.53
CA THR A 3 -21.79 -16.00 27.80
C THR A 3 -21.54 -16.05 26.29
N VAL A 4 -20.85 -15.04 25.76
CA VAL A 4 -20.45 -14.95 24.34
C VAL A 4 -19.46 -16.04 23.97
N GLN A 5 -18.44 -16.31 24.79
CA GLN A 5 -17.49 -17.40 24.51
C GLN A 5 -18.16 -18.77 24.51
N THR A 6 -19.12 -19.00 25.40
CA THR A 6 -19.88 -20.26 25.42
C THR A 6 -20.75 -20.40 24.16
N LEU A 7 -21.40 -19.32 23.71
CA LEU A 7 -22.17 -19.31 22.47
C LEU A 7 -21.27 -19.60 21.25
N MET A 8 -20.10 -18.96 21.20
CA MET A 8 -19.14 -19.13 20.10
C MET A 8 -18.59 -20.55 20.00
N LYS A 9 -18.30 -21.17 21.14
CA LYS A 9 -17.86 -22.58 21.18
C LYS A 9 -18.99 -23.55 20.82
N ARG A 10 -20.22 -23.22 21.20
CA ARG A 10 -21.39 -24.09 20.96
C ARG A 10 -21.87 -24.04 19.50
N TYR A 11 -21.78 -22.87 18.86
CA TYR A 11 -22.21 -22.68 17.47
C TYR A 11 -21.14 -21.93 16.65
N PRO A 12 -20.04 -22.61 16.29
CA PRO A 12 -18.90 -21.98 15.63
C PRO A 12 -19.27 -21.37 14.27
N LEU A 13 -20.03 -22.10 13.44
CA LEU A 13 -20.41 -21.63 12.10
C LEU A 13 -21.32 -20.39 12.15
N LEU A 14 -22.34 -20.39 13.02
CA LEU A 14 -23.23 -19.24 13.22
C LEU A 14 -22.46 -18.01 13.73
N SER A 15 -21.48 -18.24 14.60
CA SER A 15 -20.65 -17.17 15.15
C SER A 15 -19.75 -16.55 14.08
N VAL A 16 -19.13 -17.37 13.23
CA VAL A 16 -18.36 -16.87 12.08
C VAL A 16 -19.27 -16.11 11.13
N MET A 17 -20.44 -16.66 10.78
CA MET A 17 -21.40 -16.01 9.88
C MET A 17 -21.86 -14.64 10.41
N LEU A 18 -22.03 -14.49 11.73
CA LEU A 18 -22.34 -13.21 12.35
C LEU A 18 -21.18 -12.22 12.33
N LEU A 19 -19.93 -12.70 12.37
CA LEU A 19 -18.73 -11.84 12.32
C LEU A 19 -18.40 -11.37 10.90
N VAL A 20 -18.70 -12.19 9.89
CA VAL A 20 -18.41 -11.90 8.47
C VAL A 20 -18.81 -10.49 8.01
N PRO A 21 -20.03 -9.98 8.24
CA PRO A 21 -20.39 -8.64 7.76
C PRO A 21 -19.51 -7.55 8.37
N PHE A 22 -19.12 -7.67 9.65
CA PHE A 22 -18.27 -6.69 10.32
C PHE A 22 -16.83 -6.74 9.82
N THR A 23 -16.27 -7.95 9.67
CA THR A 23 -14.91 -8.12 9.15
C THR A 23 -14.83 -7.75 7.68
N LEU A 24 -15.89 -7.97 6.91
CA LEU A 24 -15.98 -7.57 5.51
C LEU A 24 -15.94 -6.05 5.36
N VAL A 25 -16.73 -5.31 6.16
CA VAL A 25 -16.68 -3.83 6.15
C VAL A 25 -15.29 -3.32 6.52
N PHE A 26 -14.66 -3.92 7.53
CA PHE A 26 -13.30 -3.56 7.93
C PHE A 26 -12.28 -3.79 6.81
N ILE A 27 -12.34 -4.95 6.16
CA ILE A 27 -11.45 -5.30 5.05
C ILE A 27 -11.70 -4.34 3.86
N MET A 28 -12.96 -4.06 3.52
CA MET A 28 -13.30 -3.10 2.47
C MET A 28 -12.69 -1.72 2.73
N ALA A 29 -12.80 -1.20 3.96
CA ALA A 29 -12.21 0.08 4.33
C ALA A 29 -10.68 0.07 4.23
N LEU A 30 -10.03 -1.02 4.65
CA LEU A 30 -8.59 -1.17 4.52
C LEU A 30 -8.13 -1.20 3.06
N PHE A 31 -8.84 -1.93 2.20
CA PHE A 31 -8.54 -1.95 0.77
C PHE A 31 -8.79 -0.60 0.11
N SER A 32 -9.86 0.12 0.50
CA SER A 32 -10.12 1.49 0.06
C SER A 32 -8.91 2.39 0.33
N LEU A 33 -8.38 2.37 1.56
CA LEU A 33 -7.20 3.14 1.94
C LEU A 33 -5.99 2.82 1.05
N ILE A 34 -5.75 1.53 0.79
CA ILE A 34 -4.62 1.09 -0.02
C ILE A 34 -4.79 1.54 -1.47
N ILE A 35 -5.95 1.33 -2.06
CA ILE A 35 -6.20 1.60 -3.48
C ILE A 35 -6.36 3.09 -3.76
N GLU A 36 -6.95 3.85 -2.84
CA GLU A 36 -7.23 5.28 -3.04
C GLU A 36 -6.06 6.17 -2.62
N ILE A 37 -5.19 5.72 -1.71
CA ILE A 37 -4.08 6.54 -1.19
C ILE A 37 -2.72 5.96 -1.54
N ILE A 38 -2.47 4.71 -1.15
CA ILE A 38 -1.13 4.11 -1.30
C ILE A 38 -0.81 3.89 -2.77
N LEU A 39 -1.74 3.30 -3.52
CA LEU A 39 -1.53 2.99 -4.93
C LEU A 39 -1.27 4.25 -5.77
N PRO A 40 -2.05 5.34 -5.67
CA PRO A 40 -1.78 6.56 -6.43
C PRO A 40 -0.47 7.23 -6.01
N ALA A 41 -0.11 7.18 -4.72
CA ALA A 41 1.17 7.72 -4.25
C ALA A 41 2.37 6.99 -4.88
N VAL A 42 2.34 5.65 -4.90
CA VAL A 42 3.40 4.85 -5.52
C VAL A 42 3.47 5.10 -7.03
N ILE A 43 2.33 5.11 -7.72
CA ILE A 43 2.27 5.38 -9.16
C ILE A 43 2.79 6.79 -9.47
N SER A 44 2.40 7.79 -8.69
CA SER A 44 2.85 9.17 -8.87
C SER A 44 4.36 9.29 -8.72
N PHE A 45 4.93 8.61 -7.72
CA PHE A 45 6.37 8.61 -7.50
C PHE A 45 7.13 7.91 -8.64
N TRP A 46 6.64 6.77 -9.09
CA TRP A 46 7.21 6.06 -10.24
C TRP A 46 7.16 6.92 -11.52
N LEU A 47 6.01 7.55 -11.79
CA LEU A 47 5.80 8.42 -12.94
C LEU A 47 6.72 9.66 -12.87
N ALA A 48 6.89 10.25 -11.69
CA ALA A 48 7.80 11.37 -11.47
C ALA A 48 9.26 10.98 -11.80
N GLY A 49 9.69 9.79 -11.39
CA GLY A 49 10.99 9.23 -11.77
C GLY A 49 11.13 9.13 -13.30
N TRP A 50 10.11 8.59 -13.98
CA TRP A 50 10.07 8.51 -15.45
C TRP A 50 10.16 9.89 -16.12
N ILE A 51 9.31 10.85 -15.71
CA ILE A 51 9.32 12.22 -16.25
C ILE A 51 10.69 12.86 -16.06
N TYR A 52 11.29 12.73 -14.88
CA TYR A 52 12.64 13.22 -14.61
C TYR A 52 13.66 12.61 -15.57
N THR A 53 13.62 11.29 -15.79
CA THR A 53 14.55 10.63 -16.72
C THR A 53 14.41 11.11 -18.16
N VAL A 54 13.18 11.37 -18.62
CA VAL A 54 12.91 11.89 -19.96
C VAL A 54 13.43 13.31 -20.12
N LEU A 55 13.23 14.17 -19.11
CA LEU A 55 13.65 15.58 -19.18
C LEU A 55 15.17 15.75 -19.03
N VAL A 56 15.79 15.01 -18.12
CA VAL A 56 17.23 15.14 -17.79
C VAL A 56 18.08 14.21 -18.67
N GLY A 57 17.47 13.27 -19.38
CA GLY A 57 18.15 12.28 -20.22
C GLY A 57 18.91 11.20 -19.45
N GLN A 58 18.80 11.17 -18.12
CA GLN A 58 19.49 10.21 -17.25
C GLN A 58 18.63 9.75 -16.08
N PRO A 59 18.81 8.49 -15.61
CA PRO A 59 18.05 7.97 -14.49
C PRO A 59 18.37 8.69 -13.18
N TRP A 60 17.33 9.12 -12.47
CA TRP A 60 17.42 9.76 -11.15
C TRP A 60 18.23 8.96 -10.12
N ILE A 61 18.22 7.63 -10.23
CA ILE A 61 19.01 6.70 -9.39
C ILE A 61 20.52 6.95 -9.52
N ARG A 62 21.00 7.46 -10.66
CA ARG A 62 22.41 7.75 -10.88
C ARG A 62 22.91 8.86 -9.96
N ASN A 63 22.05 9.80 -9.57
CA ASN A 63 22.41 10.88 -8.63
C ASN A 63 22.68 10.36 -7.20
N ILE A 64 22.16 9.17 -6.85
CA ILE A 64 22.42 8.52 -5.57
C ILE A 64 23.79 7.83 -5.57
N TYR A 65 24.20 7.25 -6.71
CA TYR A 65 25.46 6.52 -6.84
C TYR A 65 26.65 7.39 -7.30
N GLU A 66 26.40 8.47 -8.04
CA GLU A 66 27.42 9.42 -8.53
C GLU A 66 26.96 10.88 -8.30
N PRO A 67 26.89 11.38 -7.05
CA PRO A 67 26.28 12.68 -6.72
C PRO A 67 26.97 13.92 -7.35
N PHE A 68 28.17 13.77 -7.92
CA PHE A 68 28.94 14.85 -8.58
C PHE A 68 29.19 14.61 -10.06
N TRP A 69 28.33 13.83 -10.73
CA TRP A 69 28.51 13.50 -12.15
C TRP A 69 28.54 14.73 -13.08
N PHE A 70 27.91 15.83 -12.68
CA PHE A 70 27.89 17.11 -13.40
C PHE A 70 29.27 17.81 -13.47
N ILE A 71 30.23 17.40 -12.63
CA ILE A 71 31.56 18.01 -12.53
C ILE A 71 32.57 17.33 -13.47
N ARG A 72 32.17 16.29 -14.22
CA ARG A 72 33.03 15.72 -15.28
C ARG A 72 32.98 16.62 -16.54
N THR A 73 33.67 17.74 -16.47
CA THR A 73 34.02 18.60 -17.62
C THR A 73 35.30 18.11 -18.28
N GLY A 74 35.30 18.01 -19.61
CA GLY A 74 36.49 18.04 -20.48
C GLY A 74 36.99 16.70 -20.95
#